data_AF-A0A1V2UGE4-F1
#
_entry.id   AF-A0A1V2UGE4-F1
#
_cell.length_a   1.000
_cell.length_b   1.000
_cell.length_c   1.000
_cell.angle_alpha   90.00
_cell.angle_beta   90.00
_cell.angle_gamma   90.00
#
_symmetry.space_group_name_H-M   'P 1'
#
loop_
_entity.id
_entity.type
_entity.pdbx_description
1 polymer ?
#
loop_
_entity_poly.entity_id
_entity_poly.type
_entity_poly.pdbx_seq_one_letter_code
_entity_poly.pdbx_strand_id
1 'polypeptide(L)'
;MLKKEKMTIYLPILLFLLMLIDGHFTRMMIRWSSGDYMASAHLLILVLLFCSLSFSKRYLLITTLVLGIIFDSYYIGVIGIYAVALPLLVFIMYGMKSVIHVNIFTEFFSLIIFITGYELFTLIVQMVFKLASVDSTYFITKYLGPTLLLNMVLFALLVFPLKKLFKEGRDRGV
;
A
#
# COMPACT_ATOMS: atom_id res chain seq x y z
N MET A 1 22.69 -0.77 -10.95
CA MET A 1 22.00 -1.15 -12.22
C MET A 1 21.41 -2.55 -12.05
N LEU A 2 20.08 -2.70 -12.02
CA LEU A 2 19.41 -4.00 -11.85
C LEU A 2 18.70 -4.40 -13.16
N LYS A 3 19.08 -5.54 -13.74
CA LYS A 3 18.39 -6.17 -14.88
C LYS A 3 16.98 -6.60 -14.45
N LYS A 4 16.00 -6.59 -15.35
CA LYS A 4 14.58 -6.88 -15.06
C LYS A 4 14.36 -8.21 -14.28
N GLU A 5 15.15 -9.25 -14.58
CA GLU A 5 15.19 -10.50 -13.81
C GLU A 5 15.63 -10.33 -12.36
N LYS A 6 16.66 -9.52 -12.11
CA LYS A 6 17.13 -9.22 -10.75
C LYS A 6 16.07 -8.45 -9.96
N MET A 7 15.37 -7.50 -10.59
CA MET A 7 14.28 -6.76 -9.95
C MET A 7 13.14 -7.67 -9.46
N THR A 8 12.81 -8.73 -10.20
CA THR A 8 11.80 -9.72 -9.76
C THR A 8 12.24 -10.51 -8.53
N ILE A 9 13.55 -10.71 -8.32
CA ILE A 9 14.04 -11.40 -7.12
C ILE A 9 14.04 -10.44 -5.91
N TYR A 10 14.42 -9.18 -6.12
CA TYR A 10 14.51 -8.20 -5.03
C TYR A 10 13.16 -7.58 -4.64
N LEU A 11 12.13 -7.64 -5.49
CA LEU A 11 10.85 -6.99 -5.22
C LEU A 11 10.15 -7.50 -3.94
N PRO A 12 10.03 -8.80 -3.67
CA PRO A 12 9.35 -9.27 -2.46
C PRO A 12 10.07 -8.82 -1.20
N ILE A 13 11.41 -8.78 -1.24
CA ILE A 13 12.25 -8.28 -0.15
C ILE A 13 12.01 -6.80 0.05
N LEU A 14 11.96 -6.01 -1.03
CA LEU A 14 11.66 -4.57 -0.96
C LEU A 14 10.27 -4.33 -0.37
N LEU A 15 9.25 -5.04 -0.84
CA LEU A 15 7.88 -4.91 -0.34
C LEU A 15 7.77 -5.33 1.13
N PHE A 16 8.49 -6.37 1.54
CA PHE A 16 8.60 -6.77 2.95
C PHE A 16 9.26 -5.68 3.80
N LEU A 17 10.34 -5.05 3.33
CA LEU A 17 10.96 -3.94 4.05
C LEU A 17 10.03 -2.73 4.13
N LEU A 18 9.32 -2.41 3.05
CA LEU A 18 8.32 -1.33 3.06
C LEU A 18 7.20 -1.59 4.05
N MET A 19 6.73 -2.83 4.17
CA MET A 19 5.76 -3.24 5.19
C MET A 19 6.25 -2.94 6.62
N LEU A 20 7.53 -3.19 6.92
CA LEU A 20 8.10 -2.89 8.22
C LEU A 20 8.25 -1.37 8.42
N ILE A 21 8.71 -0.66 7.40
CA ILE A 21 8.83 0.80 7.40
C ILE A 21 7.47 1.45 7.65
N ASP A 22 6.41 0.98 6.98
CA ASP A 22 5.05 1.48 7.18
C ASP A 22 4.62 1.36 8.64
N GLY A 23 4.84 0.22 9.29
CA GLY A 23 4.51 0.04 10.70
C GLY A 23 5.33 0.94 11.64
N HIS A 24 6.63 1.10 11.38
CA HIS A 24 7.48 1.99 12.19
C HIS A 24 7.13 3.46 11.99
N PHE A 25 6.88 3.89 10.75
CA PHE A 25 6.54 5.26 10.43
C PHE A 25 5.16 5.62 10.99
N THR A 26 4.18 4.71 10.91
CA THR A 26 2.88 4.84 11.57
C THR A 26 3.02 5.07 13.07
N ARG A 27 3.79 4.23 13.78
CA ARG A 27 4.05 4.41 15.22
C ARG A 27 4.73 5.74 15.54
N MET A 28 5.65 6.18 14.68
CA MET A 28 6.32 7.47 14.84
C MET A 28 5.33 8.64 14.69
N MET A 29 4.44 8.59 13.71
CA MET A 29 3.42 9.63 13.48
C MET A 29 2.41 9.70 14.64
N ILE A 30 1.96 8.55 15.15
CA ILE A 30 1.09 8.47 16.32
C ILE A 30 1.77 9.09 17.55
N ARG A 31 3.06 8.79 17.76
CA ARG A 31 3.79 9.36 18.90
C ARG A 31 4.01 10.87 18.74
N TRP A 32 4.25 11.33 17.52
CA TRP A 32 4.44 12.75 17.23
C TRP A 32 3.16 13.57 17.48
N SER A 33 1.99 13.00 17.20
CA SER A 33 0.69 13.61 17.52
C SER A 33 0.27 13.42 18.99
N SER A 34 1.14 12.91 19.87
CA SER A 34 0.79 12.53 21.25
C SER A 34 -0.41 11.58 21.37
N GLY A 35 -0.70 10.81 20.31
CA GLY A 35 -1.85 9.92 20.22
C GLY A 35 -3.15 10.60 19.78
N ASP A 36 -3.16 11.93 19.54
CA ASP A 36 -4.37 12.66 19.12
C ASP A 36 -4.85 12.26 17.73
N TYR A 37 -3.93 11.78 16.88
CA TYR A 37 -4.19 11.34 15.52
C TYR A 37 -3.49 10.01 15.25
N MET A 38 -4.23 9.09 14.64
CA MET A 38 -3.79 7.75 14.33
C MET A 38 -3.46 7.62 12.84
N ALA A 39 -2.51 8.41 12.35
CA ALA A 39 -2.14 8.43 10.94
C ALA A 39 -1.30 7.20 10.57
N SER A 40 -1.80 6.40 9.62
CA SER A 40 -1.13 5.22 9.07
C SER A 40 -0.38 5.54 7.79
N ALA A 41 0.83 5.00 7.66
CA ALA A 41 1.66 5.11 6.46
C ALA A 41 1.42 3.93 5.53
N HIS A 42 1.26 4.17 4.23
CA HIS A 42 0.98 3.16 3.22
C HIS A 42 1.93 3.26 2.01
N LEU A 43 3.24 3.33 2.28
CA LEU A 43 4.29 3.28 1.26
C LEU A 43 4.23 2.00 0.44
N LEU A 44 3.83 0.88 1.05
CA LEU A 44 3.64 -0.39 0.35
C LEU A 44 2.59 -0.24 -0.76
N ILE A 45 1.43 0.38 -0.49
CA ILE A 45 0.38 0.61 -1.49
C ILE A 45 0.88 1.54 -2.59
N LEU A 46 1.60 2.61 -2.21
CA LEU A 46 2.22 3.54 -3.15
C LEU A 46 3.16 2.82 -4.11
N VAL A 47 4.04 1.95 -3.60
CA VAL A 47 4.98 1.19 -4.43
C VAL A 47 4.25 0.14 -5.27
N LEU A 48 3.24 -0.54 -4.73
CA LEU A 48 2.41 -1.50 -5.48
C LEU A 48 1.71 -0.86 -6.69
N LEU A 49 1.26 0.40 -6.55
CA LEU A 49 0.67 1.17 -7.64
C LEU A 49 1.62 1.19 -8.85
N PHE A 50 2.90 1.51 -8.63
CA PHE A 50 3.91 1.53 -9.69
C PHE A 50 4.39 0.13 -10.09
N CYS A 51 4.42 -0.84 -9.18
CA CYS A 51 4.74 -2.23 -9.52
C CYS A 51 3.74 -2.81 -10.53
N SER A 52 2.46 -2.42 -10.46
CA SER A 52 1.42 -2.87 -11.40
C SER A 52 1.73 -2.51 -12.86
N LEU A 53 2.58 -1.51 -13.10
CA LEU A 53 3.08 -1.13 -14.42
C LEU A 53 4.09 -2.13 -14.99
N SER A 54 5.03 -2.57 -14.17
CA SER A 54 6.28 -3.19 -14.63
C SER A 54 6.32 -4.71 -14.43
N PHE A 55 5.51 -5.25 -13.50
CA PHE A 55 5.49 -6.67 -13.19
C PHE A 55 4.23 -7.36 -13.74
N SER A 56 4.24 -8.70 -13.78
CA SER A 56 3.09 -9.48 -14.23
C SER A 56 2.04 -9.61 -13.13
N LYS A 57 0.76 -9.62 -13.51
CA LYS A 57 -0.38 -9.73 -12.58
C LYS A 57 -0.26 -10.93 -11.65
N ARG A 58 0.04 -12.11 -12.22
CA ARG A 58 0.17 -13.37 -11.47
C ARG A 58 1.26 -13.26 -10.40
N TYR A 59 2.41 -12.69 -10.75
CA TYR A 59 3.53 -12.55 -9.84
C TYR A 59 3.20 -11.62 -8.67
N LEU A 60 2.60 -10.45 -8.92
CA LEU A 60 2.22 -9.53 -7.86
C LEU A 60 1.12 -10.10 -6.96
N LEU A 61 0.12 -10.79 -7.50
CA LEU A 61 -0.93 -11.43 -6.70
C LEU A 61 -0.38 -12.48 -5.74
N ILE A 62 0.55 -13.33 -6.20
CA ILE A 62 1.20 -14.33 -5.33
C ILE A 62 2.06 -13.63 -4.28
N THR A 63 2.84 -12.62 -4.70
CA THR A 63 3.74 -11.88 -3.80
C THR A 63 2.94 -11.17 -2.70
N THR A 64 1.86 -10.49 -3.03
CA THR A 64 1.02 -9.79 -2.04
C THR A 64 0.21 -10.74 -1.18
N LEU A 65 -0.14 -11.93 -1.67
CA LEU A 65 -0.78 -12.96 -0.84
C LEU A 65 0.18 -13.45 0.25
N VAL A 66 1.41 -13.80 -0.14
CA VAL A 66 2.45 -14.23 0.81
C VAL A 66 2.77 -13.11 1.80
N LEU A 67 2.94 -11.88 1.32
CA LEU A 67 3.18 -10.73 2.20
C LEU A 67 2.00 -10.45 3.13
N GLY A 68 0.77 -10.59 2.65
CA GLY A 68 -0.42 -10.39 3.48
C GLY A 68 -0.52 -11.41 4.62
N ILE A 69 -0.15 -12.67 4.37
CA ILE A 69 -0.07 -13.69 5.43
C ILE A 69 0.99 -13.31 6.48
N ILE A 70 2.15 -12.83 6.03
CA ILE A 70 3.22 -12.36 6.92
C ILE A 70 2.75 -11.14 7.72
N PHE A 71 2.06 -10.20 7.08
CA PHE A 71 1.50 -9.00 7.70
C PHE A 71 0.51 -9.37 8.80
N ASP A 72 -0.46 -10.23 8.48
CA ASP A 72 -1.45 -10.74 9.42
C ASP A 72 -0.79 -11.38 10.65
N SER A 73 0.19 -12.26 10.42
CA SER A 73 0.93 -12.94 11.49
C SER A 73 1.74 -11.97 12.37
N TYR A 74 2.27 -10.89 11.81
CA TYR A 74 3.16 -9.97 12.54
C TYR A 74 2.40 -8.88 13.29
N TYR A 75 1.31 -8.34 12.72
CA TYR A 75 0.62 -7.17 13.26
C TYR A 75 -0.68 -7.49 14.01
N ILE A 76 -1.46 -8.48 13.56
CA ILE A 76 -2.80 -8.76 14.12
C ILE A 76 -2.84 -10.11 14.86
N GLY A 77 -2.05 -11.09 14.42
CA GLY A 77 -2.07 -12.46 14.92
C GLY A 77 -3.22 -13.32 14.34
N VAL A 78 -4.02 -12.77 13.42
CA VAL A 78 -5.13 -13.46 12.75
C VAL A 78 -4.93 -13.41 11.23
N ILE A 79 -4.84 -14.58 10.60
CA ILE A 79 -4.66 -14.71 9.15
C ILE A 79 -6.00 -14.47 8.44
N GLY A 80 -5.97 -13.61 7.41
CA GLY A 80 -7.07 -13.42 6.48
C GLY A 80 -7.40 -11.96 6.17
N ILE A 81 -6.96 -11.00 6.99
CA ILE A 81 -7.28 -9.58 6.79
C ILE A 81 -6.43 -9.03 5.66
N TYR A 82 -5.12 -8.94 5.86
CA TYR A 82 -4.18 -8.43 4.86
C TYR A 82 -3.88 -9.46 3.78
N ALA A 83 -3.92 -10.76 4.11
CA ALA A 83 -3.81 -11.85 3.14
C ALA A 83 -4.86 -11.76 2.02
N VAL A 84 -6.05 -11.23 2.30
CA VAL A 84 -7.09 -10.99 1.29
C VAL A 84 -7.03 -9.56 0.75
N ALA A 85 -6.86 -8.56 1.62
CA ALA A 85 -6.89 -7.15 1.23
C ALA A 85 -5.83 -6.81 0.18
N LEU A 86 -4.57 -7.26 0.37
CA LEU A 86 -3.47 -6.87 -0.52
C LEU A 86 -3.57 -7.50 -1.93
N PRO A 87 -3.85 -8.80 -2.11
CA PRO A 87 -4.13 -9.36 -3.43
C PRO A 87 -5.35 -8.75 -4.11
N LEU A 88 -6.42 -8.49 -3.36
CA LEU A 88 -7.61 -7.85 -3.90
C LEU A 88 -7.29 -6.44 -4.42
N LEU A 89 -6.53 -5.67 -3.65
CA LEU A 89 -6.07 -4.34 -4.05
C LEU A 89 -5.30 -4.38 -5.36
N VAL A 90 -4.31 -5.28 -5.46
CA VAL A 90 -3.53 -5.51 -6.68
C VAL A 90 -4.43 -5.94 -7.84
N PHE A 91 -5.39 -6.82 -7.60
CA PHE A 91 -6.32 -7.27 -8.63
C PHE A 91 -7.10 -6.09 -9.25
N ILE A 92 -7.60 -5.19 -8.41
CA ILE A 92 -8.32 -3.98 -8.84
C ILE A 92 -7.36 -3.01 -9.56
N MET A 93 -6.13 -2.81 -9.05
CA MET A 93 -5.11 -2.00 -9.72
C MET A 93 -4.85 -2.46 -11.16
N TYR A 94 -4.77 -3.77 -11.40
CA TYR A 94 -4.62 -4.30 -12.77
C TYR A 94 -5.86 -4.08 -13.64
N GLY A 95 -7.07 -4.17 -13.06
CA GLY A 95 -8.32 -3.89 -13.78
C GLY A 95 -8.43 -2.43 -14.22
N MET A 96 -7.85 -1.51 -13.45
CA MET A 96 -7.91 -0.07 -13.69
C MET A 96 -6.61 0.51 -14.28
N LYS A 97 -5.66 -0.33 -14.70
CA LYS A 97 -4.30 0.08 -15.11
C LYS A 97 -4.29 1.15 -16.21
N SER A 98 -5.24 1.08 -17.16
CA SER A 98 -5.38 2.06 -18.25
C SER A 98 -5.80 3.45 -17.77
N VAL A 99 -6.47 3.54 -16.61
CA VAL A 99 -6.95 4.80 -16.01
C VAL A 99 -5.95 5.36 -15.01
N ILE A 100 -5.31 4.50 -14.21
CA ILE A 100 -4.40 4.91 -13.12
C ILE A 100 -3.22 5.73 -13.67
N HIS A 101 -2.60 5.28 -14.75
CA HIS A 101 -1.30 5.79 -15.20
C HIS A 101 -1.37 6.72 -16.42
N VAL A 102 -2.48 7.42 -16.60
CA VAL A 102 -2.64 8.42 -17.68
C VAL A 102 -1.75 9.63 -17.43
N ASN A 103 -1.77 10.15 -16.20
CA ASN A 103 -0.93 11.27 -15.78
C ASN A 103 -0.66 11.21 -14.27
N ILE A 104 0.08 12.20 -13.74
CA ILE A 104 0.40 12.25 -12.31
C ILE A 104 -0.83 12.45 -11.42
N PHE A 105 -1.86 13.16 -11.90
CA PHE A 105 -3.09 13.39 -11.14
C PHE A 105 -3.92 12.11 -11.03
N THR A 106 -4.02 11.33 -12.10
CA THR A 106 -4.73 10.05 -12.05
C THR A 106 -4.05 9.07 -11.10
N GLU A 107 -2.72 9.06 -11.02
CA GLU A 107 -1.98 8.25 -10.05
C GLU A 107 -2.22 8.74 -8.61
N PHE A 108 -2.21 10.06 -8.39
CA PHE A 108 -2.49 10.68 -7.11
C PHE A 108 -3.88 10.33 -6.58
N PHE A 109 -4.92 10.52 -7.40
CA PHE A 109 -6.29 10.17 -7.01
C PHE A 109 -6.48 8.66 -6.85
N SER A 110 -5.82 7.86 -7.68
CA SER A 110 -5.84 6.40 -7.52
C SER A 110 -5.26 5.98 -6.18
N LEU A 111 -4.15 6.59 -5.73
CA LEU A 111 -3.59 6.31 -4.41
C LEU A 111 -4.63 6.59 -3.30
N ILE A 112 -5.29 7.75 -3.35
CA ILE A 112 -6.30 8.12 -2.35
C ILE A 112 -7.44 7.09 -2.31
N ILE A 113 -7.95 6.70 -3.49
CA ILE A 113 -9.02 5.71 -3.62
C ILE A 113 -8.57 4.34 -3.08
N PHE A 114 -7.38 3.89 -3.43
CA PHE A 114 -6.85 2.60 -2.99
C PHE A 114 -6.59 2.55 -1.49
N ILE A 115 -6.03 3.61 -0.90
CA ILE A 115 -5.84 3.70 0.55
C ILE A 115 -7.19 3.70 1.26
N THR A 116 -8.14 4.52 0.80
CA THR A 116 -9.48 4.59 1.40
C THR A 116 -10.19 3.24 1.34
N GLY A 117 -10.19 2.59 0.17
CA GLY A 117 -10.79 1.28 -0.02
C GLY A 117 -10.12 0.20 0.84
N TYR A 118 -8.79 0.24 0.96
CA TYR A 118 -8.03 -0.69 1.79
C TYR A 118 -8.34 -0.52 3.28
N GLU A 119 -8.36 0.71 3.79
CA GLU A 119 -8.65 1.00 5.20
C GLU A 119 -10.10 0.63 5.56
N LEU A 120 -11.06 0.95 4.68
CA LEU A 120 -12.45 0.53 4.87
C LEU A 120 -12.60 -0.99 4.85
N PHE A 121 -11.98 -1.67 3.87
CA PHE A 121 -12.07 -3.12 3.77
C PHE A 121 -11.48 -3.80 5.02
N THR A 122 -10.28 -3.40 5.42
CA THR A 122 -9.61 -4.00 6.59
C THR A 122 -10.35 -3.68 7.89
N LEU A 123 -10.92 -2.48 8.06
CA LEU A 123 -11.76 -2.16 9.21
C LEU A 123 -13.03 -3.04 9.25
N ILE A 124 -13.73 -3.18 8.12
CA ILE A 124 -14.93 -4.02 8.03
C ILE A 124 -14.61 -5.45 8.44
N VAL A 125 -13.53 -6.02 7.88
CA VAL A 125 -13.12 -7.40 8.22
C VAL A 125 -12.77 -7.48 9.71
N GLN A 126 -12.01 -6.54 10.26
CA GLN A 126 -11.68 -6.51 11.70
C GLN A 126 -12.93 -6.45 12.60
N MET A 127 -13.95 -5.67 12.23
CA MET A 127 -15.23 -5.64 12.96
C MET A 127 -15.98 -6.97 12.86
N VAL A 128 -15.99 -7.62 11.70
CA VAL A 128 -16.61 -8.94 11.50
C VAL A 128 -15.95 -10.01 12.39
N PHE A 129 -14.62 -9.98 12.49
CA PHE A 129 -13.86 -10.86 13.39
C PHE A 129 -13.88 -10.40 14.87
N LYS A 130 -14.58 -9.31 15.19
CA LYS A 130 -14.66 -8.70 16.53
C LYS A 130 -13.29 -8.33 17.12
N LEU A 131 -12.34 -7.98 16.24
CA LEU A 131 -10.99 -7.55 16.61
C LEU A 131 -10.91 -6.04 16.85
N ALA A 132 -11.88 -5.28 16.33
CA ALA A 132 -11.96 -3.83 16.50
C ALA A 132 -13.41 -3.38 16.72
N SER A 133 -13.57 -2.35 17.55
CA SER A 133 -14.83 -1.60 17.71
C SER A 133 -14.50 -0.12 17.64
N VAL A 134 -14.79 0.50 16.50
CA VAL A 134 -14.40 1.89 16.23
C VAL A 134 -15.63 2.69 15.89
N ASP A 135 -15.76 3.87 16.50
CA ASP A 135 -16.78 4.84 16.16
C ASP A 135 -16.51 5.47 14.78
N SER A 136 -17.57 5.68 13.99
CA SER A 136 -17.46 6.21 12.63
C SER A 136 -16.85 7.61 12.59
N THR A 137 -17.21 8.47 13.54
CA THR A 137 -16.66 9.84 13.62
C THR A 137 -15.19 9.78 14.01
N TYR A 138 -14.81 8.92 14.94
CA TYR A 138 -13.41 8.68 15.28
C TYR A 138 -12.62 8.17 14.07
N PHE A 139 -13.12 7.15 13.36
CA PHE A 139 -12.45 6.60 12.18
C PHE A 139 -12.20 7.67 11.12
N ILE A 140 -13.20 8.50 10.80
CA ILE A 140 -13.05 9.52 9.76
C ILE A 140 -12.08 10.63 10.20
N THR A 141 -12.30 11.19 11.39
CA THR A 141 -11.61 12.43 11.83
C THR A 141 -10.23 12.19 12.41
N LYS A 142 -10.03 11.06 13.10
CA LYS A 142 -8.78 10.77 13.83
C LYS A 142 -7.89 9.75 13.14
N TYR A 143 -8.42 8.94 12.22
CA TYR A 143 -7.67 7.90 11.52
C TYR A 143 -7.58 8.18 10.01
N LEU A 144 -8.68 8.07 9.28
CA LEU A 144 -8.70 8.13 7.81
C LEU A 144 -8.20 9.48 7.26
N GLY A 145 -8.71 10.60 7.77
CA GLY A 145 -8.28 11.93 7.33
C GLY A 145 -6.76 12.16 7.47
N PRO A 146 -6.20 11.96 8.68
CA PRO A 146 -4.75 12.02 8.90
C PRO A 146 -3.94 11.03 8.07
N THR A 147 -4.41 9.79 7.91
CA THR A 147 -3.79 8.76 7.05
C THR A 147 -3.71 9.25 5.60
N LEU A 148 -4.81 9.77 5.05
CA LEU A 148 -4.83 10.26 3.67
C LEU A 148 -3.89 11.46 3.50
N LEU A 149 -3.91 12.42 4.43
CA LEU A 149 -3.01 13.57 4.39
C LEU A 149 -1.54 13.14 4.39
N LEU A 150 -1.17 12.23 5.29
CA LEU A 150 0.18 11.69 5.38
C LEU A 150 0.61 11.05 4.04
N ASN A 151 -0.25 10.22 3.47
CA ASN A 151 0.06 9.52 2.22
C ASN A 151 0.06 10.43 0.99
N MET A 152 -0.71 11.52 0.99
CA MET A 152 -0.62 12.56 -0.04
C MET A 152 0.74 13.26 -0.01
N VAL A 153 1.27 13.56 1.19
CA VAL A 153 2.62 14.12 1.35
C VAL A 153 3.68 13.13 0.88
N LEU A 154 3.57 11.86 1.30
CA LEU A 154 4.49 10.80 0.85
C LEU A 154 4.46 10.63 -0.67
N PHE A 155 3.29 10.69 -1.30
CA PHE A 155 3.17 10.67 -2.75
C PHE A 155 3.93 11.84 -3.39
N ALA A 156 3.70 13.08 -2.93
CA ALA A 156 4.36 14.26 -3.49
C ALA A 156 5.89 14.16 -3.41
N LEU A 157 6.42 13.59 -2.32
CA LEU A 157 7.85 13.40 -2.13
C LEU A 157 8.44 12.27 -2.99
N LEU A 158 7.69 11.16 -3.15
CA LEU A 158 8.24 9.92 -3.71
C LEU A 158 7.81 9.64 -5.16
N VAL A 159 6.81 10.34 -5.71
CA VAL A 159 6.29 10.07 -7.05
C VAL A 159 7.37 10.20 -8.13
N PHE A 160 8.20 11.23 -8.08
CA PHE A 160 9.27 11.46 -9.07
C PHE A 160 10.36 10.38 -9.03
N PRO A 161 10.98 10.04 -7.86
CA PRO A 161 11.96 8.97 -7.82
C PRO A 161 11.37 7.61 -8.19
N LEU A 162 10.11 7.33 -7.81
CA LEU A 162 9.43 6.10 -8.20
C LEU A 162 9.22 6.04 -9.71
N LYS A 163 8.71 7.10 -10.34
CA LYS A 163 8.56 7.15 -11.81
C LYS A 163 9.87 6.90 -12.53
N LYS A 164 10.96 7.50 -12.07
CA LYS A 164 12.28 7.28 -12.66
C LYS A 164 12.70 5.81 -12.54
N LEU A 165 12.60 5.23 -11.34
CA LEU A 165 12.95 3.83 -11.07
C LEU A 165 12.17 2.85 -11.96
N PHE A 166 10.85 3.03 -12.09
CA PHE A 166 9.99 2.11 -12.84
C PHE A 166 9.97 2.36 -14.35
N LYS A 167 10.21 3.59 -14.83
CA LYS A 167 10.40 3.89 -16.26
C LYS A 167 11.70 3.27 -16.77
N GLU A 168 12.79 3.43 -16.03
CA GLU A 168 14.10 2.88 -16.40
C GLU A 168 14.12 1.34 -16.40
N GLY A 169 13.28 0.69 -15.58
CA GLY A 169 13.05 -0.76 -15.62
C GLY A 169 12.22 -1.25 -16.82
N ARG A 170 11.46 -0.37 -17.47
CA ARG A 170 10.65 -0.68 -18.66
C ARG A 170 11.46 -0.60 -19.95
N ASP A 171 12.26 0.45 -20.09
CA ASP A 171 13.07 0.72 -21.30
C ASP A 171 14.23 -0.29 -21.47
N ARG A 172 14.61 -1.00 -20.40
CA ARG A 172 15.61 -2.07 -20.39
C ARG A 172 15.05 -3.48 -20.69
N GLY A 173 13.76 -3.56 -20.99
CA GLY A 173 13.04 -4.80 -21.29
C GLY A 173 12.81 -5.07 -22.78
N VAL A 174 13.51 -4.33 -23.65
CA VAL A 174 13.67 -4.60 -25.09
C VAL A 174 15.11 -5.05 -25.32
#